data_AF-A0A2K3J0Y3-F1
#
_entry.id   AF-A0A2K3J0Y3-F1
#
_cell.length_a   1.000
_cell.length_b   1.000
_cell.length_c   1.000
_cell.angle_alpha   90.00
_cell.angle_beta   90.00
_cell.angle_gamma   90.00
#
_symmetry.space_group_name_H-M   'P 1'
#
loop_
_entity.id
_entity.type
_entity.pdbx_description
1 polymer ?
#
loop_
_entity_poly.entity_id
_entity_poly.type
_entity_poly.pdbx_seq_one_letter_code
_entity_poly.pdbx_strand_id
1 'polypeptide(L)'
;MKEYFKHLHKEIWQHAFDKAPNECCGVIMHNKYFPCENIAGDKRCTFKISNEVIARAYSSDDFQAIIHSHIDYPHLSKNDMLRQSFMNVAWGVAFINDYQKDGIYFWGGDIETQRLEERPFIHGLYDCYSLVSDFYKIKFNENLPYIPRENLWYETVKDLFMKHLVASGFNEVHGNGYQPSVGDIYLFKM
;
A
#
# COMPACT_ATOMS: atom_id res chain seq x y z
N MET A 1 -7.34 5.39 13.09
CA MET A 1 -7.28 4.83 11.72
C MET A 1 -8.43 3.84 11.62
N LYS A 2 -9.13 3.72 10.49
CA LYS A 2 -10.17 2.72 10.31
C LYS A 2 -9.50 1.35 10.19
N GLU A 3 -9.90 0.42 11.03
CA GLU A 3 -9.34 -0.92 11.07
C GLU A 3 -10.20 -1.86 10.22
N TYR A 4 -9.69 -2.22 9.04
CA TYR A 4 -10.37 -3.18 8.16
C TYR A 4 -10.11 -4.60 8.61
N PHE A 5 -11.15 -5.44 8.55
CA PHE A 5 -11.08 -6.88 8.84
C PHE A 5 -10.45 -7.22 10.19
N LYS A 6 -10.62 -6.36 11.20
CA LYS A 6 -10.00 -6.53 12.54
C LYS A 6 -10.25 -7.92 13.13
N HIS A 7 -11.44 -8.48 12.90
CA HIS A 7 -11.81 -9.82 13.37
C HIS A 7 -10.96 -10.95 12.76
N LEU A 8 -10.30 -10.71 11.62
CA LEU A 8 -9.42 -11.66 10.94
C LEU A 8 -7.93 -11.45 11.26
N HIS A 9 -7.56 -10.36 11.93
CA HIS A 9 -6.15 -10.00 12.12
C HIS A 9 -5.36 -11.10 12.83
N LYS A 10 -5.94 -11.72 13.87
CA LYS A 10 -5.30 -12.81 14.59
C LYS A 10 -4.98 -14.01 13.69
N GLU A 11 -5.89 -14.38 12.80
CA GLU A 11 -5.70 -15.51 11.89
C GLU A 11 -4.65 -15.20 10.83
N ILE A 12 -4.70 -14.00 10.26
CA ILE A 12 -3.70 -13.52 9.29
C ILE A 12 -2.31 -13.49 9.94
N TRP A 13 -2.21 -12.94 11.15
CA TRP A 13 -0.96 -12.88 11.91
C TRP A 13 -0.39 -14.26 12.21
N GLN A 14 -1.24 -15.20 12.66
CA GLN A 14 -0.80 -16.56 12.91
C GLN A 14 -0.28 -17.21 11.63
N HIS A 15 -0.98 -17.06 10.50
CA HIS A 15 -0.51 -17.60 9.22
C HIS A 15 0.83 -16.99 8.78
N ALA A 16 0.98 -15.68 8.91
CA ALA A 16 2.23 -15.00 8.59
C ALA A 16 3.39 -15.48 9.48
N PHE A 17 3.15 -15.64 10.78
CA PHE A 17 4.13 -16.17 11.73
C PHE A 17 4.53 -17.61 11.39
N ASP A 18 3.56 -18.48 11.07
CA ASP A 18 3.81 -19.90 10.74
C ASP A 18 4.57 -20.08 9.41
N LYS A 19 4.48 -19.11 8.49
CA LYS A 19 5.17 -19.14 7.19
C LYS A 19 6.54 -18.47 7.21
N ALA A 20 6.84 -17.65 8.22
CA ALA A 20 8.15 -17.04 8.36
C ALA A 20 9.26 -18.11 8.28
N PRO A 21 10.36 -17.87 7.55
CA PRO A 21 10.76 -16.58 6.97
C PRO A 21 10.22 -16.32 5.54
N ASN A 22 9.32 -17.16 5.03
CA ASN A 22 8.66 -16.89 3.76
C ASN A 22 7.46 -15.97 3.96
N GLU A 23 7.13 -15.19 2.95
CA GLU A 23 5.87 -14.46 2.89
C GLU A 23 4.70 -15.44 2.81
N CYS A 24 3.71 -15.23 3.67
CA CYS A 24 2.40 -15.84 3.53
C CYS A 24 1.58 -15.07 2.48
N CYS A 25 0.56 -15.70 1.92
CA CYS A 25 -0.46 -15.01 1.14
C CYS A 25 -1.83 -15.65 1.33
N GLY A 26 -2.89 -14.92 1.03
CA GLY A 26 -4.26 -15.41 1.15
C GLY A 26 -5.27 -14.44 0.55
N VAL A 27 -6.54 -14.84 0.57
CA VAL A 27 -7.65 -13.99 0.11
C VAL A 27 -8.68 -13.83 1.22
N ILE A 28 -9.40 -12.71 1.23
CA ILE A 28 -10.57 -12.50 2.05
C ILE A 28 -11.81 -12.58 1.16
N MET A 29 -12.72 -13.48 1.50
CA MET A 29 -14.03 -13.60 0.88
C MET A 29 -15.07 -13.92 1.96
N HIS A 30 -16.32 -13.48 1.83
CA HIS A 30 -17.37 -13.82 2.81
C HIS A 30 -17.00 -13.44 4.25
N ASN A 31 -16.25 -12.34 4.42
CA ASN A 31 -15.65 -11.88 5.67
C ASN A 31 -14.81 -12.94 6.40
N LYS A 32 -14.21 -13.88 5.64
CA LYS A 32 -13.34 -14.95 6.13
C LYS A 32 -11.99 -14.89 5.42
N TYR A 33 -10.94 -15.22 6.16
CA TYR A 33 -9.60 -15.36 5.59
C TYR A 33 -9.40 -16.78 5.04
N PHE A 34 -8.84 -16.88 3.85
CA PHE A 34 -8.47 -18.15 3.21
C PHE A 34 -6.96 -18.12 2.93
N PRO A 35 -6.14 -18.78 3.78
CA PRO A 35 -4.71 -18.88 3.54
C PRO A 35 -4.44 -19.63 2.23
N CYS A 36 -3.49 -19.14 1.45
CA CYS A 36 -3.09 -19.69 0.17
C CYS A 36 -1.62 -20.15 0.21
N GLU A 37 -1.29 -21.11 -0.65
CA GLU A 37 0.11 -21.45 -0.88
C GLU A 37 0.80 -20.33 -1.66
N ASN A 38 1.92 -19.82 -1.13
CA ASN A 38 2.82 -18.97 -1.88
C ASN A 38 3.59 -19.83 -2.89
N ILE A 39 3.30 -19.69 -4.19
CA ILE A 39 3.94 -20.44 -5.28
C ILE A 39 5.07 -19.65 -5.97
N ALA A 40 5.57 -18.58 -5.34
CA ALA A 40 6.70 -17.83 -5.87
C ALA A 40 7.99 -18.67 -5.90
N GLY A 41 8.87 -18.33 -6.86
CA GLY A 41 10.21 -18.89 -6.93
C GLY A 41 11.06 -18.50 -5.72
N ASP A 42 11.03 -17.22 -5.35
CA ASP A 42 11.60 -16.70 -4.11
C ASP A 42 10.50 -16.28 -3.14
N LYS A 43 10.07 -17.19 -2.28
CA LYS A 43 8.97 -16.97 -1.34
C LYS A 43 9.33 -16.02 -0.19
N ARG A 44 10.61 -15.67 -0.01
CA ARG A 44 11.06 -14.78 1.07
C ARG A 44 10.91 -13.30 0.72
N CYS A 45 11.00 -12.99 -0.56
CA CYS A 45 11.01 -11.62 -1.06
C CYS A 45 9.78 -11.27 -1.90
N THR A 46 8.92 -12.25 -2.18
CA THR A 46 7.67 -12.02 -2.90
C THR A 46 6.66 -13.15 -2.67
N PHE A 47 5.42 -12.88 -3.01
CA PHE A 47 4.36 -13.88 -3.03
C PHE A 47 3.72 -14.03 -4.41
N LYS A 48 3.18 -15.23 -4.65
CA LYS A 48 2.31 -15.51 -5.78
C LYS A 48 1.23 -16.48 -5.34
N ILE A 49 -0.03 -16.10 -5.54
CA ILE A 49 -1.18 -17.01 -5.43
C ILE A 49 -1.41 -17.64 -6.81
N SER A 50 -1.84 -18.90 -6.85
CA SER A 50 -2.12 -19.60 -8.11
C SER A 50 -3.24 -18.90 -8.91
N ASN A 51 -3.16 -18.96 -10.24
CA ASN A 51 -4.15 -18.33 -11.11
C ASN A 51 -5.55 -18.93 -10.89
N GLU A 52 -5.63 -20.22 -10.55
CA GLU A 52 -6.88 -20.93 -10.29
C GLU A 52 -7.54 -20.44 -9.00
N VAL A 53 -6.76 -20.11 -7.97
CA VAL A 53 -7.28 -19.50 -6.75
C VAL A 53 -7.74 -18.07 -7.02
N ILE A 54 -6.93 -17.26 -7.71
CA ILE A 54 -7.30 -15.88 -8.06
C ILE A 54 -8.56 -15.84 -8.93
N ALA A 55 -8.65 -16.68 -9.97
CA ALA A 55 -9.83 -16.74 -10.84
C ALA A 55 -11.10 -17.13 -10.07
N ARG A 56 -10.99 -18.11 -9.15
CA ARG A 56 -12.09 -18.47 -8.25
C ARG A 56 -12.48 -17.31 -7.33
N ALA A 57 -11.50 -16.58 -6.81
CA ALA A 57 -11.77 -15.40 -5.98
C ALA A 57 -12.56 -14.34 -6.76
N TYR A 58 -12.10 -13.93 -7.95
CA TYR A 58 -12.85 -12.99 -8.78
C TYR A 58 -14.22 -13.49 -9.28
N SER A 59 -14.46 -14.80 -9.27
CA SER A 59 -15.76 -15.38 -9.61
C SER A 59 -16.72 -15.43 -8.40
N SER A 60 -16.24 -15.10 -7.20
CA SER A 60 -17.04 -14.96 -5.99
C SER A 60 -17.66 -13.56 -5.94
N ASP A 61 -18.96 -13.47 -5.64
CA ASP A 61 -19.66 -12.19 -5.49
C ASP A 61 -19.17 -11.35 -4.30
N ASP A 62 -18.39 -11.93 -3.39
CA ASP A 62 -17.83 -11.27 -2.21
C ASP A 62 -16.31 -11.46 -2.11
N PHE A 63 -15.57 -11.13 -3.18
CA PHE A 63 -14.11 -11.03 -3.11
C PHE A 63 -13.68 -9.67 -2.58
N GLN A 64 -13.08 -9.68 -1.38
CA GLN A 64 -12.90 -8.46 -0.60
C GLN A 64 -11.46 -7.99 -0.56
N ALA A 65 -10.48 -8.89 -0.41
CA ALA A 65 -9.07 -8.48 -0.35
C ALA A 65 -8.08 -9.60 -0.69
N ILE A 66 -6.86 -9.22 -1.08
CA ILE A 66 -5.67 -10.07 -1.09
C ILE A 66 -4.81 -9.71 0.12
N ILE A 67 -4.27 -10.72 0.80
CA ILE A 67 -3.40 -10.55 1.95
C ILE A 67 -2.03 -11.14 1.65
N HIS A 68 -0.97 -10.46 2.07
CA HIS A 68 0.38 -11.02 2.16
C HIS A 68 1.09 -10.53 3.43
N SER A 69 2.30 -11.01 3.66
CA SER A 69 3.12 -10.58 4.80
C SER A 69 4.53 -10.22 4.37
N HIS A 70 5.15 -9.24 5.01
CA HIS A 70 6.58 -8.96 4.88
C HIS A 70 7.28 -9.33 6.19
N ILE A 71 8.43 -9.98 6.09
CA ILE A 71 9.24 -10.43 7.23
C ILE A 71 10.47 -9.54 7.34
N ASP A 72 10.70 -8.92 8.49
CA ASP A 72 11.88 -8.07 8.78
C ASP A 72 12.02 -6.78 7.97
N TYR A 73 11.04 -6.40 7.13
CA TYR A 73 11.04 -5.09 6.44
C TYR A 73 9.64 -4.41 6.44
N PRO A 74 9.51 -3.17 6.95
CA PRO A 74 8.22 -2.49 7.11
C PRO A 74 7.87 -1.55 5.95
N HIS A 75 7.99 -2.02 4.70
CA HIS A 75 7.64 -1.23 3.51
C HIS A 75 7.00 -2.09 2.42
N LEU A 76 6.25 -1.46 1.51
CA LEU A 76 5.82 -2.10 0.27
C LEU A 76 6.96 -2.15 -0.75
N SER A 77 6.94 -3.17 -1.61
CA SER A 77 7.78 -3.21 -2.81
C SER A 77 7.08 -2.49 -3.98
N LYS A 78 7.86 -2.13 -5.00
CA LYS A 78 7.30 -1.64 -6.27
C LYS A 78 6.32 -2.64 -6.89
N ASN A 79 6.60 -3.93 -6.76
CA ASN A 79 5.75 -4.98 -7.32
C ASN A 79 4.41 -5.06 -6.58
N ASP A 80 4.36 -4.87 -5.26
CA ASP A 80 3.10 -4.85 -4.51
C ASP A 80 2.21 -3.70 -4.98
N MET A 81 2.82 -2.52 -5.16
CA MET A 81 2.13 -1.35 -5.71
C MET A 81 1.58 -1.64 -7.12
N LEU A 82 2.41 -2.15 -8.04
CA LEU A 82 2.00 -2.48 -9.41
C LEU A 82 0.87 -3.52 -9.43
N ARG A 83 1.01 -4.58 -8.65
CA ARG A 83 0.06 -5.70 -8.60
C ARG A 83 -1.26 -5.27 -8.02
N GLN A 84 -1.25 -4.53 -6.90
CA GLN A 84 -2.47 -4.00 -6.32
C GLN A 84 -3.21 -3.11 -7.32
N SER A 85 -2.49 -2.19 -7.96
CA SER A 85 -3.05 -1.29 -8.97
C SER A 85 -3.67 -2.05 -10.15
N PHE A 86 -2.99 -3.08 -10.66
CA PHE A 86 -3.50 -3.91 -11.75
C PHE A 86 -4.71 -4.77 -11.35
N MET A 87 -4.70 -5.35 -10.15
CA MET A 87 -5.74 -6.25 -9.67
C MET A 87 -7.01 -5.52 -9.22
N ASN A 88 -6.90 -4.22 -8.89
CA ASN A 88 -8.04 -3.38 -8.55
C ASN A 88 -8.96 -3.98 -7.47
N VAL A 89 -8.35 -4.60 -6.47
CA VAL A 89 -9.00 -5.11 -5.26
C VAL A 89 -8.23 -4.58 -4.04
N ALA A 90 -8.85 -4.59 -2.87
CA ALA A 90 -8.16 -4.23 -1.65
C ALA A 90 -6.98 -5.19 -1.39
N TRP A 91 -5.85 -4.65 -0.97
CA TRP A 91 -4.71 -5.42 -0.52
C TRP A 91 -4.46 -5.14 0.95
N GLY A 92 -4.02 -6.16 1.69
CA GLY A 92 -3.60 -6.09 3.07
C GLY A 92 -2.18 -6.65 3.23
N VAL A 93 -1.35 -5.97 4.02
CA VAL A 93 0.01 -6.43 4.35
C VAL A 93 0.13 -6.58 5.85
N ALA A 94 0.60 -7.74 6.30
CA ALA A 94 1.01 -7.99 7.68
C ALA A 94 2.53 -7.83 7.80
N PHE A 95 2.99 -6.84 8.56
CA PHE A 95 4.42 -6.66 8.80
C PHE A 95 4.87 -7.46 10.02
N ILE A 96 5.60 -8.55 9.80
CA ILE A 96 6.13 -9.40 10.87
C ILE A 96 7.52 -8.89 11.25
N ASN A 97 7.59 -8.10 12.31
CA ASN A 97 8.84 -7.65 12.91
C ASN A 97 8.68 -7.38 14.42
N ASP A 98 9.80 -7.30 15.13
CA ASP A 98 9.81 -7.11 16.60
C ASP A 98 9.21 -5.78 17.06
N TYR A 99 9.10 -4.79 16.17
CA TYR A 99 8.72 -3.42 16.47
C TYR A 99 7.25 -3.08 16.15
N GLN A 100 6.60 -3.86 15.29
CA GLN A 100 5.23 -3.67 14.84
C GLN A 100 4.40 -4.94 15.08
N LYS A 101 4.20 -5.27 16.34
CA LYS A 101 3.18 -6.26 16.72
C LYS A 101 1.81 -5.66 16.36
N ASP A 102 1.05 -6.35 15.50
CA ASP A 102 -0.34 -6.06 15.12
C ASP A 102 -0.58 -5.07 13.95
N GLY A 103 0.44 -4.65 13.21
CA GLY A 103 0.26 -3.78 12.04
C GLY A 103 -0.18 -4.53 10.76
N ILE A 104 -1.48 -4.78 10.58
CA ILE A 104 -2.04 -5.11 9.25
C ILE A 104 -2.63 -3.85 8.63
N TYR A 105 -2.08 -3.46 7.49
CA TYR A 105 -2.49 -2.25 6.79
C TYR A 105 -3.13 -2.58 5.45
N PHE A 106 -4.24 -1.91 5.16
CA PHE A 106 -5.05 -2.14 3.97
C PHE A 106 -5.04 -0.94 3.03
N TRP A 107 -5.03 -1.19 1.72
CA TRP A 107 -5.07 -0.14 0.70
C TRP A 107 -5.69 -0.60 -0.62
N GLY A 108 -6.12 0.40 -1.40
CA GLY A 108 -6.63 0.21 -2.74
C GLY A 108 -7.96 -0.54 -2.83
N GLY A 109 -8.43 -0.80 -4.05
CA GLY A 109 -9.80 -1.26 -4.29
C GLY A 109 -10.82 -0.30 -3.68
N ASP A 110 -11.81 -0.83 -2.98
CA ASP A 110 -12.87 -0.05 -2.33
C ASP A 110 -12.52 0.41 -0.89
N ILE A 111 -11.23 0.32 -0.50
CA ILE A 111 -10.76 0.82 0.79
C ILE A 111 -10.77 2.34 0.79
N GLU A 112 -11.54 2.91 1.72
CA GLU A 112 -11.61 4.35 1.95
C GLU A 112 -10.22 4.92 2.34
N THR A 113 -9.88 6.05 1.73
CA THR A 113 -8.70 6.84 2.07
C THR A 113 -8.69 7.17 3.56
N GLN A 114 -7.62 6.78 4.26
CA GLN A 114 -7.53 6.98 5.70
C GLN A 114 -7.41 8.46 6.09
N ARG A 115 -7.68 8.83 7.34
CA ARG A 115 -7.31 10.16 7.87
C ARG A 115 -5.81 10.42 7.69
N LEU A 116 -5.39 11.65 7.39
CA LEU A 116 -3.99 11.98 7.10
C LEU A 116 -3.08 11.92 8.34
N GLU A 117 -3.63 12.25 9.52
CA GLU A 117 -2.90 12.32 10.78
C GLU A 117 -2.80 10.96 11.48
N GLU A 118 -1.77 10.81 12.33
CA GLU A 118 -1.51 9.61 13.13
C GLU A 118 -1.31 8.33 12.31
N ARG A 119 -0.84 8.47 11.06
CA ARG A 119 -0.38 7.34 10.25
C ARG A 119 1.08 7.04 10.58
N PRO A 120 1.47 5.76 10.67
CA PRO A 120 2.89 5.41 10.64
C PRO A 120 3.46 5.74 9.26
N PHE A 121 4.77 6.03 9.20
CA PHE A 121 5.46 6.10 7.91
C PHE A 121 5.69 4.68 7.38
N ILE A 122 5.12 4.38 6.21
CA ILE A 122 5.30 3.09 5.51
C ILE A 122 5.55 3.40 4.05
N HIS A 123 6.76 3.15 3.57
CA HIS A 123 7.10 3.40 2.17
C HIS A 123 6.17 2.63 1.22
N GLY A 124 5.66 3.34 0.19
CA GLY A 124 4.73 2.80 -0.80
C GLY A 124 3.25 2.78 -0.36
N LEU A 125 2.96 3.04 0.93
CA LEU A 125 1.61 3.03 1.48
C LEU A 125 1.24 4.34 2.19
N TYR A 126 1.94 4.67 3.27
CA TYR A 126 1.75 5.88 4.07
C TYR A 126 3.07 6.66 4.10
N ASP A 127 3.44 7.23 2.95
CA ASP A 127 4.66 8.00 2.81
C ASP A 127 4.37 9.40 2.26
N CYS A 128 5.43 10.15 1.95
CA CYS A 128 5.30 11.55 1.54
C CYS A 128 4.43 11.73 0.29
N TYR A 129 4.44 10.78 -0.66
CA TYR A 129 3.60 10.90 -1.85
C TYR A 129 2.15 10.58 -1.55
N SER A 130 1.90 9.49 -0.80
CA SER A 130 0.53 9.11 -0.48
C SER A 130 -0.15 10.12 0.44
N LEU A 131 0.61 10.81 1.30
CA LEU A 131 0.09 11.93 2.08
C LEU A 131 -0.47 13.04 1.17
N VAL A 132 0.25 13.40 0.12
CA VAL A 132 -0.18 14.40 -0.86
C VAL A 132 -1.37 13.90 -1.67
N SER A 133 -1.30 12.69 -2.22
CA SER A 133 -2.41 12.13 -3.02
C SER A 133 -3.69 11.99 -2.20
N ASP A 134 -3.58 11.56 -0.94
CA ASP A 134 -4.71 11.38 -0.06
C ASP A 134 -5.30 12.71 0.40
N PHE A 135 -4.47 13.73 0.60
CA PHE A 135 -4.96 15.08 0.87
C PHE A 135 -5.83 15.58 -0.28
N TYR A 136 -5.35 15.41 -1.53
CA TYR A 136 -6.10 15.79 -2.72
C TYR A 136 -7.39 14.98 -2.88
N LYS A 137 -7.34 13.68 -2.59
CA LYS A 137 -8.52 12.82 -2.60
C LYS A 137 -9.56 13.26 -1.56
N ILE A 138 -9.13 13.53 -0.33
CA ILE A 138 -10.05 13.90 0.77
C ILE A 138 -10.61 15.31 0.60
N LYS A 139 -9.77 16.28 0.21
CA LYS A 139 -10.15 17.70 0.16
C LYS A 139 -10.83 18.10 -1.14
N PHE A 140 -10.42 17.50 -2.25
CA PHE A 140 -10.86 17.92 -3.59
C PHE A 140 -11.52 16.79 -4.38
N ASN A 141 -11.56 15.56 -3.86
CA ASN A 141 -11.99 14.36 -4.59
C ASN A 141 -11.18 14.10 -5.89
N GLU A 142 -9.96 14.62 -5.94
CA GLU A 142 -9.04 14.45 -7.08
C GLU A 142 -8.10 13.28 -6.84
N ASN A 143 -7.92 12.43 -7.85
CA ASN A 143 -6.98 11.31 -7.78
C ASN A 143 -5.68 11.70 -8.49
N LEU A 144 -4.60 11.89 -7.71
CA LEU A 144 -3.27 12.02 -8.29
C LEU A 144 -2.78 10.67 -8.83
N PRO A 145 -1.86 10.65 -9.82
CA PRO A 145 -1.33 9.43 -10.40
C PRO A 145 -0.76 8.47 -9.35
N TYR A 146 -1.05 7.18 -9.46
CA TYR A 146 -0.39 6.20 -8.61
C TYR A 146 1.05 5.97 -9.12
N ILE A 147 2.05 6.09 -8.24
CA ILE A 147 3.48 6.00 -8.61
C ILE A 147 4.14 4.79 -7.94
N PRO A 148 4.09 3.59 -8.54
CA PRO A 148 4.90 2.47 -8.09
C PRO A 148 6.41 2.77 -8.17
N ARG A 149 7.13 2.57 -7.06
CA ARG A 149 8.54 2.93 -6.93
C ARG A 149 9.26 2.01 -5.94
N GLU A 150 10.58 1.93 -6.08
CA GLU A 150 11.41 1.16 -5.17
C GLU A 150 11.59 1.91 -3.84
N ASN A 151 11.85 1.15 -2.77
CA ASN A 151 12.37 1.74 -1.54
C ASN A 151 13.70 2.47 -1.84
N LEU A 152 13.95 3.59 -1.17
CA LEU A 152 15.12 4.45 -1.41
C LEU A 152 15.23 4.97 -2.85
N TRP A 153 14.12 5.08 -3.61
CA TRP A 153 14.11 5.62 -4.99
C TRP A 153 14.84 6.95 -5.15
N TYR A 154 14.89 7.79 -4.10
CA TYR A 154 15.53 9.11 -4.11
C TYR A 154 17.06 9.03 -4.30
N GLU A 155 17.68 7.89 -4.05
CA GLU A 155 19.11 7.68 -4.31
C GLU A 155 19.43 7.63 -5.81
N THR A 156 18.45 7.25 -6.62
CA THR A 156 18.62 7.03 -8.07
C THR A 156 17.77 7.97 -8.92
N VAL A 157 16.63 8.45 -8.42
CA VAL A 157 15.65 9.28 -9.16
C VAL A 157 15.26 10.50 -8.34
N LYS A 158 16.12 11.52 -8.31
CA LYS A 158 15.96 12.70 -7.43
C LYS A 158 14.67 13.51 -7.63
N ASP A 159 14.14 13.55 -8.87
CA ASP A 159 13.00 14.40 -9.23
C ASP A 159 11.69 13.64 -9.45
N LEU A 160 11.56 12.40 -8.93
CA LEU A 160 10.39 11.55 -9.20
C LEU A 160 9.08 12.29 -8.92
N PHE A 161 8.89 12.80 -7.69
CA PHE A 161 7.65 13.47 -7.30
C PHE A 161 7.42 14.76 -8.09
N MET A 162 8.45 15.57 -8.30
CA MET A 162 8.31 16.81 -9.08
C MET A 162 7.82 16.54 -10.50
N LYS A 163 8.40 15.55 -11.20
CA LYS A 163 7.96 15.19 -12.55
C LYS A 163 6.49 14.78 -12.59
N HIS A 164 6.03 14.00 -11.61
CA HIS A 164 4.64 13.56 -11.54
C HIS A 164 3.67 14.67 -11.13
N LEU A 165 4.06 15.58 -10.23
CA LEU A 165 3.25 16.74 -9.86
C LEU A 165 3.09 17.66 -11.08
N VAL A 166 4.17 17.98 -11.79
CA VAL A 166 4.07 18.80 -13.02
C VAL A 166 3.18 18.13 -14.07
N ALA A 167 3.33 16.82 -14.28
CA ALA A 167 2.45 16.07 -15.18
C ALA A 167 0.98 16.05 -14.73
N SER A 168 0.70 16.31 -13.44
CA SER A 168 -0.64 16.42 -12.87
C SER A 168 -1.17 17.86 -12.87
N GLY A 169 -0.48 18.80 -13.54
CA GLY A 169 -0.91 20.19 -13.69
C GLY A 169 -0.39 21.17 -12.63
N PHE A 170 0.50 20.72 -11.74
CA PHE A 170 1.12 21.60 -10.75
C PHE A 170 2.23 22.45 -11.38
N ASN A 171 2.42 23.66 -10.85
CA ASN A 171 3.51 24.54 -11.26
C ASN A 171 4.41 24.82 -10.07
N GLU A 172 5.73 24.82 -10.28
CA GLU A 172 6.70 25.21 -9.24
C GLU A 172 6.58 26.73 -9.01
N VAL A 173 6.41 27.11 -7.74
CA VAL A 173 6.34 28.50 -7.32
C VAL A 173 7.60 28.86 -6.54
N HIS A 174 8.27 29.94 -6.92
CA HIS A 174 9.46 30.45 -6.25
C HIS A 174 9.21 31.86 -5.71
N GLY A 175 9.63 32.14 -4.48
CA GLY A 175 9.94 33.53 -4.09
C GLY A 175 9.41 34.01 -2.74
N ASN A 176 10.21 34.92 -2.16
CA ASN A 176 9.89 35.73 -0.98
C ASN A 176 8.66 36.61 -1.26
N GLY A 177 7.50 36.17 -0.80
CA GLY A 177 6.23 36.90 -0.91
C GLY A 177 5.05 36.03 -1.34
N TYR A 178 5.30 34.84 -1.88
CA TYR A 178 4.22 33.87 -2.10
C TYR A 178 3.62 33.47 -0.75
N GLN A 179 2.30 33.63 -0.61
CA GLN A 179 1.57 33.19 0.57
C GLN A 179 0.99 31.81 0.29
N PRO A 180 1.45 30.77 1.00
CA PRO A 180 0.94 29.41 0.84
C PRO A 180 -0.56 29.35 1.05
N SER A 181 -1.22 28.57 0.21
CA SER A 181 -2.65 28.34 0.17
C SER A 181 -2.98 26.86 0.34
N VAL A 182 -4.24 26.55 0.65
CA VAL A 182 -4.70 25.17 0.78
C VAL A 182 -4.60 24.49 -0.59
N GLY A 183 -3.80 23.42 -0.67
CA GLY A 183 -3.49 22.73 -1.93
C GLY A 183 -2.02 22.83 -2.31
N ASP A 184 -1.29 23.82 -1.80
CA ASP A 184 0.14 23.93 -2.07
C ASP A 184 0.93 22.78 -1.43
N ILE A 185 1.94 22.30 -2.16
CA ILE A 185 2.79 21.18 -1.75
C ILE A 185 4.18 21.69 -1.44
N TYR A 186 4.64 21.43 -0.21
CA TYR A 186 6.03 21.65 0.16
C TYR A 186 6.85 20.43 -0.21
N LEU A 187 7.76 20.60 -1.17
CA LEU A 187 8.71 19.57 -1.54
C LEU A 187 10.12 19.96 -1.08
N PHE A 188 10.65 19.22 -0.11
CA PHE A 188 12.01 19.42 0.37
C PHE A 188 12.98 18.65 -0.53
N LYS A 189 13.93 19.36 -1.15
CA LYS A 189 15.04 18.74 -1.89
C LYS A 189 16.08 18.29 -0.87
N MET A 190 16.42 17.00 -0.90
CA MET A 190 17.48 16.38 -0.09
C MET A 190 18.83 16.43 -0.80
#